data_AF-A0A357J012-F1
#
_entry.id   AF-A0A357J012-F1
#
_cell.length_a   1.000
_cell.length_b   1.000
_cell.length_c   1.000
_cell.angle_alpha   90.00
_cell.angle_beta   90.00
_cell.angle_gamma   90.00
#
_symmetry.space_group_name_H-M   'P 1'
#
loop_
_entity.id
_entity.type
_entity.pdbx_description
1 polymer ?
#
loop_
_entity_poly.entity_id
_entity_poly.type
_entity_poly.pdbx_seq_one_letter_code
_entity_poly.pdbx_strand_id
1 'polypeptide(L)'
;LKEGPIMEYWNMAPVHGKPVLVALSAGSFARSLEAMSEPGIQDLVLSDLRSMFGKVPEPRGMIRTKWYSDPYTGGSYSMIAAGSSVEDFETLADPDDDRIFFAGEACNSRYPGTLHGALISGQKVAEHIVSNA
;
A
#
# COMPACT_ATOMS: atom_id res chain seq x y z
N LEU A 1 20.86 4.36 -1.84
CA LEU A 1 19.87 3.69 -2.70
C LEU A 1 19.95 4.34 -4.07
N LYS A 2 19.97 3.59 -5.18
CA LYS A 2 20.00 4.20 -6.51
C LYS A 2 18.74 5.05 -6.68
N GLU A 3 18.90 6.32 -7.02
CA GLU A 3 17.80 7.17 -7.46
C GLU A 3 17.37 6.72 -8.85
N GLY A 4 16.16 6.15 -8.94
CA GLY A 4 15.57 5.66 -10.17
C GLY A 4 14.20 5.03 -9.89
N PRO A 5 13.33 4.91 -10.90
CA PRO A 5 12.07 4.20 -10.76
C PRO A 5 12.34 2.74 -10.36
N ILE A 6 11.84 2.31 -9.21
CA ILE A 6 11.92 0.92 -8.76
C ILE A 6 10.55 0.26 -9.00
N MET A 7 10.56 -0.84 -9.72
CA MET A 7 9.43 -1.75 -9.85
C MET A 7 9.88 -3.14 -9.42
N GLU A 8 9.20 -3.71 -8.43
CA GLU A 8 9.44 -5.06 -7.95
C GLU A 8 8.41 -6.00 -8.55
N TYR A 9 8.84 -7.18 -9.02
CA TYR A 9 7.94 -8.18 -9.60
C TYR A 9 7.89 -9.44 -8.74
N TRP A 10 6.67 -9.89 -8.47
CA TRP A 10 6.37 -11.07 -7.68
C TRP A 10 5.74 -12.13 -8.57
N ASN A 11 6.37 -13.30 -8.63
CA ASN A 11 5.83 -14.46 -9.35
C ASN A 11 4.76 -15.16 -8.51
N MET A 12 3.52 -15.12 -8.96
CA MET A 12 2.40 -15.72 -8.25
C MET A 12 2.08 -17.15 -8.70
N ALA A 13 2.78 -17.67 -9.72
CA ALA A 13 2.61 -19.05 -10.18
C ALA A 13 2.79 -20.11 -9.06
N PRO A 14 3.77 -19.99 -8.14
CA PRO A 14 3.91 -20.93 -7.03
C PRO A 14 2.73 -20.90 -6.04
N VAL A 15 1.95 -19.81 -5.99
CA VAL A 15 0.86 -19.62 -5.02
C VAL A 15 -0.47 -20.16 -5.56
N HIS A 16 -0.80 -19.88 -6.83
CA HIS A 16 -2.12 -20.23 -7.38
C HIS A 16 -2.06 -20.99 -8.72
N GLY A 17 -0.87 -21.40 -9.18
CA GLY A 17 -0.69 -22.24 -10.38
C GLY A 17 -1.03 -21.57 -11.72
N LYS A 18 -1.13 -20.24 -11.78
CA LYS A 18 -1.43 -19.49 -13.03
C LYS A 18 -0.27 -18.53 -13.34
N PRO A 19 -0.03 -18.17 -14.63
CA PRO A 19 1.04 -17.25 -15.01
C PRO A 19 0.63 -15.80 -14.73
N VAL A 20 0.73 -15.38 -13.47
CA VAL A 20 0.43 -14.01 -13.02
C VAL A 20 1.67 -13.43 -12.35
N LEU A 21 1.99 -12.19 -12.71
CA LEU A 21 2.98 -11.37 -12.04
C LEU A 21 2.26 -10.22 -11.34
N VAL A 22 2.72 -9.86 -10.14
CA VAL A 22 2.33 -8.63 -9.45
C VAL A 22 3.51 -7.69 -9.47
N ALA A 23 3.29 -6.45 -9.92
CA ALA A 23 4.28 -5.40 -9.92
C ALA A 23 3.98 -4.40 -8.80
N LEU A 24 4.98 -4.06 -7.99
CA LEU A 24 4.87 -3.08 -6.91
C LEU A 24 5.84 -1.92 -7.16
N SER A 25 5.37 -0.70 -6.92
CA SER A 25 6.16 0.53 -7.00
C SER A 25 5.79 1.43 -5.84
N ALA A 26 6.69 2.35 -5.48
CA ALA A 26 6.51 3.26 -4.35
C ALA A 26 6.88 4.72 -4.72
N GLY A 27 6.52 5.63 -3.82
CA GLY A 27 6.92 7.03 -3.90
C GLY A 27 6.36 7.79 -5.10
N SER A 28 7.13 8.77 -5.60
CA SER A 28 6.73 9.62 -6.72
C SER A 28 6.54 8.85 -8.02
N PHE A 29 7.28 7.75 -8.22
CA PHE A 29 7.13 6.91 -9.39
C PHE A 29 5.78 6.18 -9.37
N ALA A 30 5.36 5.59 -8.25
CA ALA A 30 4.04 4.98 -8.15
C ALA A 30 2.91 5.96 -8.51
N ARG A 31 3.01 7.23 -8.07
CA ARG A 31 2.03 8.27 -8.42
C ARG A 31 2.03 8.60 -9.91
N SER A 32 3.19 8.63 -10.56
CA SER A 32 3.23 8.90 -12.01
C SER A 32 2.63 7.77 -12.83
N LEU A 33 2.71 6.51 -12.36
CA LEU A 33 2.08 5.35 -13.00
C LEU A 33 0.55 5.44 -13.05
N GLU A 34 -0.11 6.09 -12.08
CA GLU A 34 -1.57 6.26 -12.08
C GLU A 34 -2.06 7.17 -13.22
N ALA A 35 -1.22 8.12 -13.64
CA ALA A 35 -1.50 9.07 -14.72
C ALA A 35 -1.21 8.53 -16.13
N MET A 36 -0.49 7.40 -16.24
CA MET A 36 -0.17 6.79 -17.53
C MET A 36 -1.41 6.17 -18.19
N SER A 37 -1.41 6.14 -19.53
CA SER A 37 -2.39 5.34 -20.29
C SER A 37 -2.16 3.84 -20.07
N GLU A 38 -3.18 3.02 -20.30
CA GLU A 38 -3.04 1.57 -20.19
C GLU A 38 -1.99 0.97 -21.15
N PRO A 39 -1.94 1.37 -22.44
CA PRO A 39 -0.87 0.91 -23.33
C PRO A 39 0.51 1.36 -22.83
N GLY A 40 0.63 2.60 -22.34
CA GLY A 40 1.91 3.14 -21.88
C GLY A 40 2.48 2.39 -20.67
N ILE A 41 1.64 2.03 -19.69
CA ILE A 41 2.13 1.25 -18.54
C ILE A 41 2.40 -0.22 -18.92
N GLN A 42 1.64 -0.80 -19.84
CA GLN A 42 1.93 -2.15 -20.36
C GLN A 42 3.28 -2.17 -21.08
N ASP A 43 3.56 -1.19 -21.94
CA ASP A 43 4.83 -1.07 -22.65
C ASP A 43 6.01 -0.89 -21.69
N LEU A 44 5.82 -0.08 -20.64
CA LEU A 44 6.82 0.12 -19.59
C LEU A 44 7.16 -1.20 -18.88
N VAL A 45 6.15 -1.94 -18.43
CA VAL A 45 6.31 -3.23 -17.74
C VAL A 45 6.96 -4.26 -18.68
N LEU A 46 6.50 -4.35 -19.93
CA LEU A 46 7.07 -5.29 -20.90
C LEU A 46 8.51 -4.95 -21.25
N SER A 47 8.85 -3.66 -21.39
CA SER A 47 10.22 -3.21 -21.62
C SER A 47 11.14 -3.67 -20.49
N ASP A 48 10.71 -3.48 -19.24
CA ASP A 48 11.46 -3.87 -18.05
C ASP A 48 11.65 -5.39 -17.98
N LEU A 49 10.57 -6.17 -18.12
CA LEU A 49 10.63 -7.64 -18.17
C LEU A 49 11.50 -8.17 -19.32
N ARG A 50 11.43 -7.53 -20.50
CA ARG A 50 12.28 -7.90 -21.65
C ARG A 50 13.75 -7.57 -21.40
N SER A 51 14.05 -6.50 -20.67
CA SER A 51 15.42 -6.18 -20.27
C SER A 51 16.01 -7.23 -19.33
N MET A 52 15.18 -7.81 -18.45
CA MET A 52 15.59 -8.84 -17.48
C MET A 52 15.66 -10.24 -18.10
N PHE A 53 14.69 -10.62 -18.94
CA PHE A 53 14.49 -12.00 -19.37
C PHE A 53 14.57 -12.22 -20.90
N GLY A 54 14.81 -11.16 -21.66
CA GLY A 54 14.82 -11.20 -23.12
C GLY A 54 13.41 -11.29 -23.71
N LYS A 55 13.04 -12.44 -24.27
CA LYS A 55 11.74 -12.59 -24.93
C LYS A 55 10.64 -12.89 -23.90
N VAL A 56 9.68 -11.97 -23.78
CA VAL A 56 8.52 -12.07 -22.88
C VAL A 56 7.23 -12.03 -23.71
N PRO A 57 6.25 -12.92 -23.47
CA PRO A 57 4.98 -12.90 -24.18
C PRO A 57 4.12 -11.70 -23.81
N GLU A 58 3.20 -11.31 -24.69
CA GLU A 58 2.17 -10.31 -24.38
C GLU A 58 1.25 -10.80 -23.24
N PRO A 59 0.85 -9.93 -22.30
CA PRO A 59 -0.08 -10.30 -21.25
C PRO A 59 -1.49 -10.49 -21.84
N ARG A 60 -2.26 -11.42 -21.26
CA ARG A 60 -3.69 -11.57 -21.60
C ARG A 60 -4.56 -10.47 -21.01
N GLY A 61 -4.06 -9.78 -20.00
CA GLY A 61 -4.75 -8.71 -19.30
C GLY A 61 -3.87 -8.15 -18.20
N MET A 62 -4.18 -6.92 -17.79
CA MET A 62 -3.47 -6.20 -16.74
C MET A 62 -4.52 -5.45 -15.92
N ILE A 63 -4.37 -5.48 -14.59
CA ILE A 63 -5.18 -4.69 -13.67
C ILE A 63 -4.21 -3.76 -12.96
N ARG A 64 -4.58 -2.48 -12.90
CA ARG A 64 -3.83 -1.44 -12.19
C ARG A 64 -4.71 -0.82 -11.11
N THR A 65 -4.21 -0.81 -9.88
CA THR A 65 -4.81 -0.06 -8.77
C THR A 65 -4.40 1.41 -8.82
N LYS A 66 -5.26 2.28 -8.30
CA LYS A 66 -5.01 3.73 -8.21
C LYS A 66 -5.26 4.26 -6.79
N TRP A 67 -4.56 3.68 -5.81
CA TRP A 67 -4.79 3.95 -4.38
C TRP A 67 -4.53 5.41 -3.99
N TYR A 68 -3.62 6.10 -4.68
CA TYR A 68 -3.31 7.49 -4.36
C TYR A 68 -4.42 8.45 -4.80
N SER A 69 -4.96 8.26 -6.01
CA SER A 69 -6.04 9.11 -6.54
C SER A 69 -7.45 8.70 -6.12
N ASP A 70 -7.62 7.54 -5.47
CA ASP A 70 -8.89 7.16 -4.86
C ASP A 70 -9.22 8.09 -3.66
N PRO A 71 -10.38 8.78 -3.66
CA PRO A 71 -10.72 9.78 -2.66
C PRO A 71 -10.98 9.21 -1.26
N TYR A 72 -11.13 7.89 -1.13
CA TYR A 72 -11.39 7.22 0.15
C TYR A 72 -10.11 6.63 0.77
N THR A 73 -9.03 6.47 0.00
CA THR A 73 -7.78 5.91 0.52
C THR A 73 -6.62 6.91 0.52
N GLY A 74 -6.47 7.75 -0.50
CA GLY A 74 -5.39 8.76 -0.59
C GLY A 74 -3.96 8.20 -0.60
N GLY A 75 -3.79 6.88 -0.64
CA GLY A 75 -2.54 6.14 -0.55
C GLY A 75 -2.79 4.67 -0.23
N SER A 76 -1.71 3.88 -0.16
CA SER A 76 -1.80 2.44 0.16
C SER A 76 -1.77 2.15 1.66
N TYR A 77 -0.81 2.76 2.36
CA TYR A 77 -0.59 2.59 3.81
C TYR A 77 0.20 3.78 4.34
N SER A 78 0.08 4.04 5.64
CA SER A 78 0.79 5.09 6.34
C SER A 78 2.31 4.84 6.39
N MET A 79 3.06 5.93 6.57
CA MET A 79 4.50 5.90 6.79
C MET A 79 4.92 7.08 7.66
N ILE A 80 6.06 6.97 8.33
CA ILE A 80 6.68 8.10 9.04
C ILE A 80 7.30 9.04 8.00
N ALA A 81 6.68 10.21 7.82
CA ALA A 81 7.19 11.24 6.95
C ALA A 81 8.43 11.94 7.55
N ALA A 82 9.17 12.68 6.73
CA ALA A 82 10.27 13.50 7.24
C ALA A 82 9.72 14.56 8.21
N GLY A 83 10.25 14.58 9.44
CA GLY A 83 9.78 15.47 10.51
C GLY A 83 8.67 14.88 11.39
N SER A 84 8.16 13.69 11.06
CA SER A 84 7.25 12.92 11.90
C SER A 84 7.97 11.87 12.74
N SER A 85 7.26 11.28 13.70
CA SER A 85 7.80 10.23 14.55
C SER A 85 6.78 9.13 14.83
N VAL A 86 7.19 8.10 15.58
CA VAL A 86 6.32 6.97 15.94
C VAL A 86 5.19 7.44 16.87
N GLU A 87 5.45 8.46 17.67
CA GLU A 87 4.52 9.08 18.61
C GLU A 87 3.31 9.72 17.90
N ASP A 88 3.41 10.07 16.61
CA ASP A 88 2.29 10.56 15.82
C ASP A 88 1.18 9.49 15.68
N PHE A 89 1.54 8.21 15.61
CA PHE A 89 0.58 7.09 15.58
C PHE A 89 -0.16 6.94 16.91
N GLU A 90 0.55 7.20 18.02
CA GLU A 90 0.00 7.11 19.37
C GLU A 90 -0.93 8.30 19.62
N THR A 91 -0.50 9.50 19.25
CA THR A 91 -1.31 10.71 19.32
C THR A 91 -2.60 10.58 18.51
N LEU A 92 -2.54 9.98 17.31
CA LEU A 92 -3.75 9.73 16.51
C LEU A 92 -4.67 8.67 17.14
N ALA A 93 -4.12 7.71 17.88
CA ALA A 93 -4.89 6.66 18.54
C ALA A 93 -5.58 7.12 19.83
N ASP A 94 -5.16 8.25 20.41
CA ASP A 94 -5.73 8.78 21.63
C ASP A 94 -7.18 9.26 21.40
N PRO A 95 -8.13 8.90 22.28
CA PRO A 95 -9.52 9.32 22.16
C PRO A 95 -9.68 10.81 22.50
N ASP A 96 -10.65 11.47 21.87
CA ASP A 96 -11.07 12.83 22.19
C ASP A 96 -12.29 12.80 23.13
N ASP A 97 -12.08 13.27 24.36
CA ASP A 97 -13.06 13.31 25.47
C ASP A 97 -13.80 11.98 25.71
N ASP A 98 -13.15 10.84 25.44
CA ASP A 98 -13.76 9.49 25.48
C ASP A 98 -15.07 9.37 24.68
N ARG A 99 -15.25 10.22 23.66
CA ARG A 99 -16.44 10.26 22.79
C ARG A 99 -16.12 9.94 21.34
N ILE A 100 -14.95 10.39 20.88
CA ILE A 100 -14.47 10.15 19.51
C ILE A 100 -13.23 9.27 19.61
N PHE A 101 -13.27 8.15 18.90
CA PHE A 101 -12.21 7.15 18.90
C PHE A 101 -11.68 6.96 17.47
N PHE A 102 -10.38 6.73 17.37
CA PHE A 102 -9.71 6.46 16.11
C PHE A 102 -9.13 5.05 16.11
N ALA A 103 -9.32 4.34 15.00
CA ALA A 103 -8.77 3.03 14.77
C ALA A 103 -8.34 2.89 13.31
N GLY A 104 -7.50 1.90 13.05
CA GLY A 104 -6.86 1.71 11.75
C GLY A 104 -5.37 1.41 11.88
N GLU A 105 -4.73 1.14 10.76
CA GLU A 105 -3.29 0.82 10.74
C GLU A 105 -2.44 2.00 11.22
N ALA A 106 -2.89 3.24 10.94
CA ALA A 106 -2.25 4.47 11.39
C ALA A 106 -2.43 4.77 12.90
N CYS A 107 -3.21 3.96 13.62
CA CYS A 107 -3.40 4.06 15.06
C CYS A 107 -2.70 2.91 15.82
N ASN A 108 -1.69 2.27 15.19
CA ASN A 108 -0.93 1.18 15.79
C ASN A 108 0.58 1.37 15.54
N SER A 109 1.27 1.99 16.50
CA SER A 109 2.71 2.27 16.44
C SER A 109 3.58 1.01 16.32
N ARG A 110 3.08 -0.16 16.75
CA ARG A 110 3.83 -1.43 16.72
C ARG A 110 3.74 -2.15 15.38
N TYR A 111 2.62 -2.01 14.67
CA TYR A 111 2.36 -2.71 13.40
C TYR A 111 1.81 -1.76 12.32
N PRO A 112 2.48 -0.63 12.03
CA PRO A 112 2.00 0.36 11.07
C PRO A 112 1.94 -0.22 9.65
N GLY A 113 0.99 0.25 8.85
CA GLY A 113 0.80 -0.17 7.46
C GLY A 113 0.32 -1.60 7.26
N THR A 114 -0.04 -2.32 8.33
CA THR A 114 -0.47 -3.73 8.24
C THR A 114 -1.95 -3.91 8.53
N LEU A 115 -2.57 -4.90 7.87
CA LEU A 115 -3.94 -5.32 8.15
C LEU A 115 -4.12 -5.75 9.62
N HIS A 116 -3.15 -6.48 10.18
CA HIS A 116 -3.23 -6.92 11.57
C HIS A 116 -3.14 -5.75 12.56
N GLY A 117 -2.34 -4.73 12.25
CA GLY A 117 -2.29 -3.49 13.02
C GLY A 117 -3.65 -2.79 13.10
N ALA A 118 -4.35 -2.69 11.96
CA ALA A 118 -5.70 -2.15 11.88
C ALA A 118 -6.73 -2.99 12.67
N LEU A 119 -6.63 -4.32 12.60
CA LEU A 119 -7.51 -5.20 13.35
C LEU A 119 -7.32 -5.01 14.87
N ILE A 120 -6.08 -5.01 15.33
CA ILE A 120 -5.76 -4.84 16.77
C ILE A 120 -6.24 -3.48 17.27
N SER A 121 -5.99 -2.39 16.54
CA SER A 121 -6.43 -1.06 16.99
C SER A 121 -7.95 -0.96 17.07
N GLY A 122 -8.67 -1.55 16.11
CA GLY A 122 -10.14 -1.65 16.17
C GLY A 122 -10.65 -2.44 17.37
N GLN A 123 -10.02 -3.58 17.69
CA GLN A 123 -10.37 -4.38 18.87
C GLN A 123 -10.14 -3.59 20.17
N LYS A 124 -9.01 -2.89 20.29
CA LYS A 124 -8.70 -2.05 21.46
C LYS A 124 -9.74 -0.95 21.67
N VAL A 125 -10.13 -0.25 20.61
CA VAL A 125 -11.16 0.79 20.68
C VAL A 125 -12.50 0.19 21.09
N ALA A 126 -12.89 -0.96 20.51
CA ALA A 126 -14.12 -1.64 20.88
C ALA A 126 -14.13 -2.06 22.36
N GLU A 127 -13.02 -2.61 22.86
CA GLU A 127 -12.85 -2.98 24.27
C GLU A 127 -12.93 -1.75 25.20
N HIS A 128 -12.31 -0.63 24.82
CA HIS A 128 -12.40 0.63 25.55
C HIS A 128 -13.86 1.09 25.66
N ILE A 129 -14.57 1.15 24.53
CA ILE A 129 -15.97 1.61 24.49
C ILE A 129 -16.86 0.72 25.37
N VAL A 130 -16.70 -0.61 25.30
CA VAL A 130 -17.53 -1.55 26.08
C VAL A 130 -17.20 -1.50 27.57
N SER A 131 -15.95 -1.20 27.94
CA SER A 131 -15.53 -1.17 29.35
C SER A 131 -15.88 0.14 30.06
N ASN A 132 -16.02 1.23 29.31
CA ASN A 132 -16.33 2.58 29.81
C ASN A 132 -17.78 3.02 29.52
N ALA A 133 -18.64 2.13 29.01
CA ALA A 133 -20.08 2.32 28.83
C ALA A 133 -20.87 1.88 30.08
#